data_AF-A0A2D4JJ44-F1
#
_entry.id   AF-A0A2D4JJ44-F1
#
_cell.length_a   1.000
_cell.length_b   1.000
_cell.length_c   1.000
_cell.angle_alpha   90.00
_cell.angle_beta   90.00
_cell.angle_gamma   90.00
#
_symmetry.space_group_name_H-M   'P 1'
#
loop_
_entity.id
_entity.type
_entity.pdbx_description
1 polymer ?
#
loop_
_entity_poly.entity_id
_entity_poly.type
_entity_poly.pdbx_seq_one_letter_code
_entity_poly.pdbx_strand_id
1 'polypeptide(L)'
;MAVSEPKAVLLSFASLFLLTFHLSAAHRIPDYAEEDEEKQCSRREHPMIYFEDLKPWVSNFTYSGIRDFSQLALDANRNQLIVGARNYLFRLSLHQVSLIQATEWGSDEDTRRSCQSKGKTEEECQNYVRVLIVYGKKVFTCGTNAFS
;
A
#
# COMPACT_ATOMS: atom_id res chain seq x y z
N MET A 1 -12.17 -5.46 -57.94
CA MET A 1 -11.78 -5.04 -56.58
C MET A 1 -12.49 -3.73 -56.31
N ALA A 2 -13.55 -3.74 -55.50
CA ALA A 2 -14.35 -2.54 -55.25
C ALA A 2 -13.65 -1.68 -54.20
N VAL A 3 -13.12 -0.54 -54.62
CA VAL A 3 -12.70 0.54 -53.73
C VAL A 3 -13.97 1.35 -53.44
N SER A 4 -14.42 1.35 -52.19
CA SER A 4 -15.56 2.15 -51.74
C SER A 4 -15.12 3.58 -51.49
N GLU A 5 -15.73 4.54 -52.19
CA GLU A 5 -15.65 5.97 -51.86
C GLU A 5 -16.25 6.26 -50.48
N PRO A 6 -15.74 7.25 -49.74
CA PRO A 6 -16.38 7.73 -48.53
C PRO A 6 -17.59 8.59 -48.92
N LYS A 7 -18.80 8.17 -48.54
CA LYS A 7 -19.99 9.03 -48.63
C LYS A 7 -19.83 10.18 -47.64
N ALA A 8 -19.80 11.40 -48.15
CA ALA A 8 -19.88 12.61 -47.35
C ALA A 8 -21.22 12.61 -46.59
N VAL A 9 -21.15 12.40 -45.27
CA VAL A 9 -22.32 12.47 -44.40
C VAL A 9 -22.65 13.94 -44.20
N LEU A 10 -23.68 14.42 -44.89
CA LEU A 10 -24.30 15.73 -44.63
C LEU A 10 -25.03 15.64 -43.28
N LEU A 11 -24.32 15.97 -42.21
CA LEU A 11 -24.92 16.18 -40.90
C LEU A 11 -25.85 17.41 -40.99
N SER A 12 -27.12 17.24 -40.63
CA SER A 12 -28.08 18.34 -40.53
C SER A 12 -27.51 19.43 -39.61
N PHE A 13 -27.76 20.71 -39.95
CA PHE A 13 -27.34 21.85 -39.12
C PHE A 13 -27.79 21.67 -37.65
N ALA A 14 -28.96 21.06 -37.41
CA ALA A 14 -29.42 20.74 -36.06
C ALA A 14 -28.53 19.71 -35.34
N SER A 15 -28.03 18.70 -36.04
CA SER A 15 -27.10 17.70 -35.50
C SER A 15 -25.72 18.28 -35.24
N LEU A 16 -25.25 19.20 -36.08
CA LEU A 16 -24.00 19.92 -35.87
C LEU A 16 -24.10 20.86 -34.66
N PHE A 17 -25.22 21.59 -34.53
CA PHE A 17 -25.50 22.44 -33.37
C PHE A 17 -25.66 21.65 -32.06
N LEU A 18 -26.27 20.46 -32.09
CA LEU A 18 -26.38 19.59 -30.91
C LEU A 18 -25.02 19.02 -30.49
N LEU A 19 -24.16 18.65 -31.45
CA LEU A 19 -22.79 18.20 -31.16
C LEU A 19 -21.91 19.34 -30.62
N THR A 20 -22.03 20.56 -31.17
CA THR A 20 -21.29 21.72 -30.62
C THR A 20 -21.81 22.13 -29.25
N PHE A 21 -23.12 22.05 -28.99
CA PHE A 21 -23.69 22.27 -27.65
C PHE A 21 -23.19 21.22 -26.64
N HIS A 22 -23.14 19.95 -27.01
CA HIS A 22 -22.61 18.90 -26.13
C HIS A 22 -21.10 19.04 -25.86
N LEU A 23 -20.30 19.40 -26.88
CA LEU A 23 -18.86 19.66 -26.69
C LEU A 23 -18.60 20.88 -25.81
N SER A 24 -19.42 21.92 -25.93
CA SER A 24 -19.31 23.15 -25.14
C SER A 24 -19.85 22.98 -23.71
N ALA A 25 -20.79 22.06 -23.48
CA ALA A 25 -21.28 21.70 -22.15
C ALA A 25 -20.29 20.80 -21.39
N ALA A 26 -19.51 19.97 -22.08
CA ALA A 26 -18.50 19.10 -21.47
C ALA A 26 -17.24 19.84 -20.96
N HIS A 27 -17.07 21.13 -21.27
CA HIS A 27 -15.91 21.94 -20.88
C HIS A 27 -16.16 22.94 -19.75
N ARG A 28 -17.33 22.94 -19.10
CA ARG A 28 -17.49 23.67 -17.84
C ARG A 28 -17.21 22.75 -16.66
N ILE A 29 -15.93 22.47 -16.44
CA ILE A 29 -15.48 22.17 -15.08
C ILE A 29 -15.75 23.44 -14.28
N PRO A 30 -16.54 23.39 -13.20
CA PRO A 30 -16.76 24.56 -12.36
C PRO A 30 -15.40 25.02 -11.81
N ASP A 31 -15.06 26.28 -12.05
CA ASP A 31 -13.89 27.04 -11.57
C ASP A 31 -13.87 27.23 -10.04
N TYR A 32 -14.39 26.27 -9.30
CA TYR A 32 -14.48 26.28 -7.84
C TYR A 32 -13.35 25.47 -7.17
N ALA A 33 -12.49 24.81 -7.95
CA ALA A 33 -11.43 23.96 -7.43
C ALA A 33 -10.04 24.64 -7.41
N GLU A 34 -9.78 25.64 -8.26
CA GLU A 34 -8.43 26.24 -8.36
C GLU A 34 -8.13 27.23 -7.22
N GLU A 35 -9.13 28.00 -6.74
CA GLU A 35 -8.90 28.96 -5.64
C GLU A 35 -8.66 28.30 -4.27
N ASP A 36 -9.19 27.09 -4.05
CA ASP A 36 -9.11 26.40 -2.74
C ASP A 36 -7.78 25.65 -2.56
N GLU A 37 -7.20 25.12 -3.65
CA GLU A 37 -5.89 24.47 -3.63
C GLU A 37 -4.75 25.47 -3.41
N GLU A 38 -4.81 26.65 -4.04
CA GLU A 38 -3.78 27.69 -3.90
C GLU A 38 -3.76 28.28 -2.47
N LYS A 39 -4.93 28.41 -1.84
CA LYS A 39 -5.07 28.83 -0.42
C LYS A 39 -4.60 27.74 0.56
N GLN A 40 -4.74 26.46 0.22
CA GLN A 40 -4.30 25.36 1.07
C GLN A 40 -2.77 25.27 1.12
N CYS A 41 -2.08 25.45 -0.01
CA CYS A 41 -0.60 25.45 -0.07
C CYS A 41 0.06 26.72 0.50
N SER A 42 -0.70 27.80 0.68
CA SER A 42 -0.20 29.08 1.23
C SER A 42 -0.46 29.26 2.74
N ARG A 43 -1.03 28.25 3.42
CA ARG A 43 -1.19 28.25 4.88
C ARG A 43 0.17 28.27 5.58
N ARG A 44 0.32 29.18 6.54
CA ARG A 44 1.52 29.27 7.40
C ARG A 44 1.59 28.15 8.45
N GLU A 45 0.45 27.53 8.75
CA GLU A 45 0.33 26.44 9.70
C GLU A 45 -0.20 25.20 8.99
N HIS A 46 0.51 24.08 9.15
CA HIS A 46 0.07 22.81 8.59
C HIS A 46 -1.11 22.27 9.40
N PRO A 47 -2.14 21.69 8.74
CA PRO A 47 -3.22 21.02 9.44
C PRO A 47 -2.69 19.92 10.37
N MET A 48 -3.12 19.95 11.63
CA MET A 48 -2.85 18.89 12.60
C MET A 48 -4.05 17.97 12.67
N ILE A 49 -3.83 16.67 12.48
CA ILE A 49 -4.84 15.63 12.64
C ILE A 49 -4.42 14.76 13.82
N TYR A 50 -5.33 14.52 14.77
CA TYR A 50 -5.05 13.67 15.92
C TYR A 50 -5.30 12.20 15.58
N PHE A 51 -4.61 11.30 16.28
CA PHE A 51 -4.80 9.87 16.08
C PHE A 51 -6.23 9.42 16.43
N GLU A 52 -6.83 10.08 17.43
CA GLU A 52 -8.23 9.89 17.83
C GLU A 52 -9.20 10.12 16.67
N ASP A 53 -8.92 11.10 15.83
CA ASP A 53 -9.75 11.41 14.66
C ASP A 53 -9.65 10.31 13.60
N LEU A 54 -8.50 9.63 13.51
CA LEU A 54 -8.27 8.54 12.56
C LEU A 54 -8.90 7.21 13.01
N LYS A 55 -9.14 7.05 14.32
CA LYS A 55 -9.61 5.80 14.94
C LYS A 55 -10.80 5.11 14.23
N PRO A 56 -11.83 5.82 13.71
CA PRO A 56 -12.95 5.17 13.01
C PRO A 56 -12.55 4.42 11.74
N TRP A 57 -11.42 4.78 11.12
CA TRP A 57 -10.97 4.25 9.83
C TRP A 57 -9.70 3.41 9.93
N VAL A 58 -9.13 3.25 11.14
CA VAL A 58 -7.89 2.49 11.37
C VAL A 58 -8.20 1.10 11.91
N SER A 59 -7.79 0.08 11.17
CA SER A 59 -7.73 -1.29 11.66
C SER A 59 -6.36 -1.57 12.28
N ASN A 60 -6.35 -2.18 13.46
CA ASN A 60 -5.12 -2.53 14.17
C ASN A 60 -4.92 -4.04 14.22
N PHE A 61 -3.68 -4.47 14.02
CA PHE A 61 -3.28 -5.85 14.21
C PHE A 61 -2.18 -5.95 15.26
N THR A 62 -2.34 -6.88 16.19
CA THR A 62 -1.33 -7.24 17.19
C THR A 62 -1.27 -8.75 17.32
N TYR A 63 -0.13 -9.26 17.78
CA TYR A 63 0.06 -10.67 18.08
C TYR A 63 0.83 -10.80 19.39
N SER A 64 0.36 -11.68 20.29
CA SER A 64 0.83 -11.75 21.67
C SER A 64 2.34 -11.93 21.75
N GLY A 65 3.03 -11.06 22.50
CA GLY A 65 4.47 -11.12 22.72
C GLY A 65 5.34 -10.71 21.53
N ILE A 66 4.75 -10.35 20.38
CA ILE A 66 5.49 -10.00 19.16
C ILE A 66 5.57 -8.50 18.99
N ARG A 67 6.73 -8.05 18.51
CA ARG A 67 7.09 -6.65 18.30
C ARG A 67 7.77 -6.49 16.94
N ASP A 68 8.11 -5.25 16.60
CA ASP A 68 8.97 -4.91 15.46
C ASP A 68 8.39 -5.29 14.08
N PHE A 69 7.08 -5.08 13.90
CA PHE A 69 6.41 -5.13 12.60
C PHE A 69 7.01 -4.07 11.67
N SER A 70 8.00 -4.47 10.88
CA SER A 70 8.93 -3.53 10.23
C SER A 70 9.00 -3.70 8.72
N GLN A 71 8.50 -4.81 8.18
CA GLN A 71 8.45 -5.07 6.74
C GLN A 71 7.01 -5.32 6.30
N LEU A 72 6.58 -4.67 5.22
CA LEU A 72 5.25 -4.78 4.67
C LEU A 72 5.35 -5.02 3.18
N ALA A 73 4.66 -6.03 2.66
CA ALA A 73 4.57 -6.30 1.24
C ALA A 73 3.12 -6.55 0.83
N LEU A 74 2.63 -5.74 -0.10
CA LEU A 74 1.27 -5.78 -0.60
C LEU A 74 1.13 -6.85 -1.69
N ASP A 75 0.21 -7.80 -1.53
CA ASP A 75 -0.25 -8.71 -2.58
C ASP A 75 -1.71 -8.39 -2.93
N ALA A 76 -1.90 -7.36 -3.76
CA ALA A 76 -3.21 -6.88 -4.17
C ALA A 76 -4.02 -7.94 -4.93
N ASN A 77 -3.36 -8.79 -5.72
CA ASN A 77 -4.01 -9.85 -6.51
C ASN A 77 -4.71 -10.88 -5.62
N ARG A 78 -4.23 -11.08 -4.39
CA ARG A 78 -4.79 -12.02 -3.42
C ARG A 78 -5.50 -11.34 -2.26
N ASN A 79 -5.65 -10.02 -2.32
CA ASN A 79 -6.21 -9.20 -1.26
C ASN A 79 -5.49 -9.40 0.10
N GLN A 80 -4.16 -9.49 0.09
CA GLN A 80 -3.34 -9.86 1.25
C GLN A 80 -2.21 -8.87 1.52
N LEU A 81 -1.90 -8.69 2.79
CA LEU A 81 -0.72 -7.99 3.29
C LEU A 81 0.22 -9.02 3.93
N ILE A 82 1.46 -9.09 3.45
CA ILE A 82 2.50 -9.88 4.08
C ILE A 82 3.27 -8.95 5.01
N VAL A 83 3.46 -9.36 6.27
CA VAL A 83 4.12 -8.57 7.30
C VAL A 83 5.29 -9.35 7.88
N GLY A 84 6.47 -8.74 7.91
CA GLY A 84 7.63 -9.23 8.65
C GLY A 84 7.77 -8.52 9.99
N ALA A 85 7.94 -9.31 11.05
CA ALA A 85 8.13 -8.84 12.42
C ALA A 85 9.31 -9.56 13.08
N ARG A 86 9.58 -9.28 14.37
CA ARG A 86 10.55 -10.07 15.14
C ARG A 86 10.13 -11.54 15.18
N ASN A 87 10.98 -12.41 14.64
CA ASN A 87 10.84 -13.87 14.56
C ASN A 87 9.59 -14.37 13.83
N TYR A 88 8.85 -13.53 13.11
CA TYR A 88 7.57 -13.93 12.53
C TYR A 88 7.32 -13.33 11.16
N LEU A 89 6.62 -14.11 10.34
CA LEU A 89 5.95 -13.66 9.13
C LEU A 89 4.45 -13.82 9.33
N PHE A 90 3.68 -12.82 8.92
CA PHE A 90 2.23 -12.83 8.95
C PHE A 90 1.65 -12.64 7.55
N ARG A 91 0.54 -13.31 7.30
CA ARG A 91 -0.36 -13.03 6.18
C ARG A 91 -1.63 -12.46 6.78
N LEU A 92 -1.97 -11.24 6.39
CA LEU A 92 -3.16 -10.53 6.85
C LEU A 92 -4.09 -10.27 5.66
N SER A 93 -5.38 -10.20 5.92
CA SER A 93 -6.37 -9.73 4.94
C SER A 93 -6.21 -8.21 4.76
N LEU A 94 -6.21 -7.72 3.51
CA LEU A 94 -6.16 -6.27 3.27
C LEU A 94 -7.43 -5.52 3.65
N HIS A 95 -8.56 -6.22 3.82
CA HIS A 95 -9.83 -5.55 4.12
C HIS A 95 -9.88 -4.98 5.55
N GLN A 96 -9.38 -5.74 6.54
CA GLN A 96 -9.46 -5.39 7.97
C GLN A 96 -8.15 -5.68 8.72
N VAL A 97 -7.05 -5.95 8.00
CA VAL A 97 -5.75 -6.29 8.59
C VAL A 97 -5.85 -7.50 9.54
N SER A 98 -6.81 -8.41 9.28
CA SER A 98 -7.09 -9.57 10.11
C SER A 98 -6.17 -10.74 9.77
N LEU A 99 -5.83 -11.56 10.77
CA LEU A 99 -4.90 -12.68 10.62
C LEU A 99 -5.47 -13.77 9.69
N ILE A 100 -4.70 -14.12 8.65
CA ILE A 100 -4.92 -15.31 7.83
C ILE A 100 -3.96 -16.42 8.27
N GLN A 101 -2.69 -16.08 8.48
CA GLN A 101 -1.66 -17.04 8.86
C GLN A 101 -0.53 -16.34 9.61
N ALA A 102 0.00 -17.00 10.64
CA ALA A 102 1.25 -16.65 11.31
C ALA A 102 2.26 -17.78 11.07
N THR A 103 3.53 -17.44 10.86
CA THR A 103 4.60 -18.42 10.71
C THR A 103 5.82 -17.93 11.46
N GLU A 104 6.24 -18.73 12.44
CA GLU A 104 7.46 -18.48 13.18
C GLU A 104 8.67 -18.68 12.26
N TRP A 105 9.60 -17.75 12.35
CA TRP A 105 10.84 -17.70 11.62
C TRP A 105 11.93 -17.07 12.50
N GLY A 106 12.03 -17.56 13.73
CA GLY A 106 13.10 -17.18 14.65
C GLY A 106 14.43 -17.85 14.30
N SER A 107 15.51 -17.32 14.86
CA SER A 107 16.81 -17.97 14.86
C SER A 107 16.79 -19.19 15.77
N ASP A 108 17.47 -20.27 15.37
CA ASP A 108 17.62 -21.43 16.23
C ASP A 108 18.43 -21.10 17.50
N GLU A 109 18.29 -21.96 18.50
CA GLU A 109 18.84 -21.72 19.83
C GLU A 109 20.37 -21.67 19.85
N ASP A 110 21.05 -22.45 19.01
CA ASP A 110 22.52 -22.46 18.95
C ASP A 110 23.04 -21.17 18.30
N THR A 111 22.36 -20.68 17.25
CA THR A 111 22.64 -19.38 16.61
C THR A 111 22.43 -18.23 17.60
N ARG A 112 21.34 -18.25 18.37
CA ARG A 112 21.07 -17.25 19.41
C ARG A 112 22.12 -17.29 20.53
N ARG A 113 22.50 -18.48 21.00
CA ARG A 113 23.57 -18.65 22.00
C ARG A 113 24.92 -18.17 21.46
N SER A 114 25.24 -18.45 20.20
CA SER A 114 26.44 -17.94 19.54
C SER A 114 26.47 -16.41 19.50
N CYS A 115 25.35 -15.79 19.12
CA CYS A 115 25.21 -14.33 19.15
C CYS A 115 25.43 -13.74 20.55
N GLN A 116 24.81 -14.32 21.58
CA GLN A 116 24.96 -13.86 22.96
C GLN A 116 26.39 -14.06 23.49
N SER A 117 27.05 -15.16 23.10
CA SER A 117 28.46 -15.40 23.46
C SER A 117 29.42 -14.32 22.91
N LYS A 118 29.00 -13.58 21.87
CA LYS A 118 29.72 -12.43 21.31
C LYS A 118 29.39 -11.12 22.03
N GLY A 119 28.66 -11.15 23.15
CA GLY A 119 28.34 -9.99 23.99
C GLY A 119 27.07 -9.23 23.57
N LYS A 120 26.22 -9.82 22.73
CA LYS A 120 24.93 -9.24 22.33
C LYS A 120 23.81 -9.59 23.30
N THR A 121 22.84 -8.70 23.44
CA THR A 121 21.66 -8.91 24.29
C THR A 121 20.70 -9.95 23.71
N GLU A 122 19.83 -10.53 24.53
CA GLU A 122 18.80 -11.45 24.04
C GLU A 122 17.91 -10.79 22.97
N GLU A 123 17.60 -9.49 23.12
CA GLU A 123 16.80 -8.74 22.16
C GLU A 123 17.53 -8.56 20.82
N GLU A 124 18.83 -8.23 20.84
CA GLU A 124 19.65 -8.16 19.62
C GLU A 124 19.74 -9.52 18.90
N CYS A 125 19.77 -10.63 19.66
CA CYS A 125 19.95 -11.98 19.15
C CYS A 125 18.63 -12.63 18.68
N GLN A 126 17.87 -11.91 17.86
CA GLN A 126 16.60 -12.37 17.30
C GLN A 126 16.65 -12.25 15.77
N ASN A 127 15.70 -12.89 15.09
CA ASN A 127 15.57 -12.70 13.65
C ASN A 127 14.61 -11.54 13.36
N TYR A 128 15.14 -10.40 12.96
CA TYR A 128 14.36 -9.26 12.50
C TYR A 128 14.26 -9.31 10.98
N VAL A 129 13.04 -9.41 10.43
CA VAL A 129 12.84 -9.37 8.97
C VAL A 129 13.29 -8.00 8.43
N ARG A 130 14.16 -7.99 7.42
CA ARG A 130 14.73 -6.77 6.82
C ARG A 130 14.42 -6.61 5.34
N VAL A 131 14.15 -7.72 4.65
CA VAL A 131 13.76 -7.74 3.24
C VAL A 131 12.53 -8.61 3.10
N LEU A 132 11.50 -8.11 2.41
CA LEU A 132 10.28 -8.85 2.14
C LEU A 132 9.76 -8.47 0.75
N ILE A 133 9.78 -9.43 -0.18
CA ILE A 133 9.40 -9.22 -1.58
C ILE A 133 8.43 -10.31 -2.01
N VAL A 134 7.28 -9.90 -2.55
CA VAL A 134 6.32 -10.83 -3.17
C VAL A 134 6.68 -10.98 -4.65
N TYR A 135 6.89 -12.21 -5.11
CA TYR A 135 7.17 -12.54 -6.51
C TYR A 135 6.27 -13.69 -6.97
N GLY A 136 5.19 -13.34 -7.68
CA GLY A 136 4.21 -14.29 -8.21
C GLY A 136 3.49 -15.09 -7.11
N LYS A 137 3.89 -16.34 -6.92
CA LYS A 137 3.34 -17.22 -5.87
C LYS A 137 4.31 -17.46 -4.71
N LYS A 138 5.44 -16.75 -4.67
CA LYS A 138 6.50 -16.91 -3.69
C LYS A 138 6.75 -15.60 -2.95
N VAL A 139 7.28 -15.73 -1.75
CA VAL A 139 7.81 -14.61 -0.97
C VAL A 139 9.31 -14.85 -0.83
N PHE A 140 10.10 -13.84 -1.20
CA PHE A 140 11.53 -13.79 -0.91
C PHE A 140 11.73 -12.93 0.34
N THR A 141 12.42 -13.46 1.34
CA THR A 141 12.58 -12.78 2.63
C THR A 141 13.98 -12.98 3.19
N CYS A 142 14.52 -11.94 3.83
CA CYS A 142 15.79 -11.99 4.55
C CYS A 142 15.60 -11.35 5.93
N GLY A 143 16.32 -11.86 6.93
CA GLY A 143 16.32 -11.31 8.27
C GLY A 143 17.70 -11.33 8.89
N THR A 144 17.86 -10.69 10.05
CA THR A 144 19.15 -10.55 10.74
C THR A 144 19.69 -11.86 11.30
N ASN A 145 18.84 -12.87 11.47
CA ASN A 145 19.17 -14.19 12.02
C ASN A 145 20.14 -14.14 13.21
N ALA A 146 19.87 -13.30 14.21
CA ALA A 146 20.73 -13.08 15.36
C ALA A 146 22.20 -12.74 15.01
N PHE A 147 22.43 -11.84 14.04
CA PHE A 147 23.78 -11.44 13.58
C PHE A 147 24.61 -12.61 13.02
N SER A 148 23.95 -13.59 12.39
CA SER A 148 24.59 -14.66 11.61
C SER A 148 24.70 -14.34 10.13
#